data_AF-A0A176VWH1-F1
#
_entry.id   AF-A0A176VWH1-F1
#
_cell.length_a   1.000
_cell.length_b   1.000
_cell.length_c   1.000
_cell.angle_alpha   90.00
_cell.angle_beta   90.00
_cell.angle_gamma   90.00
#
_symmetry.space_group_name_H-M   'P 1'
#
loop_
_entity.id
_entity.type
_entity.pdbx_description
1 polymer ?
#
loop_
_entity_poly.entity_id
_entity_poly.type
_entity_poly.pdbx_seq_one_letter_code
_entity_poly.pdbx_strand_id
1 'polypeptide(L)'
;MAAAAVTSVGWHCAVKNVAVASTSGVAERSAEASFGRSAFRGDAVSGFLKQGNRVLDSSRSGSSRQQSVFKRAPISSVITEVAKKTVQPVDESPRADPKTVVSLILGGGAGTRLFPLTKRRAKPAVPIGGGYRLIDVPMSNCINSGINKVFILTQFNSASLNRHLARTYNFGNGINFGDGFVEGCNWPIIVDLDSDSVRRRKVAHRSIACCTGMCRQSDDFYLMSHRLLPKAEKTVLAATQTPGEGGKEWFQGTADAVRQYLWLFEDAKNKNLEDVLILSGDHLYRMDYMDFVEKHRNSGADITISCVPMDDSRASDYGLMKIDDTGRVLYFSEKPKGADLKAMEVDTSVLGLSAEDAKSKPYIASMGIYVFKKEILQKLLRWRYPTANDFGSEIIPASAKEFNVQAYLFDDYWEDIGTIKSFFDANLGLTAQPPKFSFYDAVKPIFTSPRYLPPSKIEKCRVEDSIISHGCFLRDCSIKHSIVGIRSQMASGSALKDTMMLGADYYETDAERAALIAEGKVPIGVGANCKISNCIIDKNARIGSNVVIANADNVQEAERASQGYYIRSGIVVILKNSTIAPGTVI
;
A
#
# COMPACT_ATOMS: atom_id res chain seq x y z
N MET A 1 -61.44 5.06 44.63
CA MET A 1 -62.62 4.23 44.35
C MET A 1 -62.77 4.12 42.84
N ALA A 2 -62.95 2.87 42.35
CA ALA A 2 -63.56 2.33 41.11
C ALA A 2 -63.98 3.28 39.94
N ALA A 3 -64.04 2.90 38.66
CA ALA A 3 -63.66 1.71 37.88
C ALA A 3 -64.00 1.91 36.37
N ALA A 4 -63.30 1.15 35.51
CA ALA A 4 -63.71 0.40 34.31
C ALA A 4 -64.08 1.05 32.93
N ALA A 5 -63.55 0.34 31.90
CA ALA A 5 -64.05 0.00 30.54
C ALA A 5 -63.11 0.48 29.40
N VAL A 6 -62.15 -0.33 28.89
CA VAL A 6 -62.21 -1.46 27.91
C VAL A 6 -62.59 -1.05 26.47
N THR A 7 -61.63 -1.17 25.53
CA THR A 7 -61.72 -2.03 24.33
C THR A 7 -60.37 -2.09 23.60
N SER A 8 -59.99 -3.31 23.20
CA SER A 8 -58.80 -3.68 22.44
C SER A 8 -59.21 -4.29 21.11
N VAL A 9 -58.42 -4.10 20.05
CA VAL A 9 -58.45 -4.92 18.83
C VAL A 9 -57.00 -5.17 18.41
N GLY A 10 -56.62 -6.45 18.34
CA GLY A 10 -55.37 -6.92 17.75
C GLY A 10 -55.66 -7.91 16.63
N TRP A 11 -54.79 -8.01 15.63
CA TRP A 11 -54.80 -9.07 14.64
C TRP A 11 -53.38 -9.63 14.44
N HIS A 12 -53.29 -10.95 14.54
CA HIS A 12 -52.13 -11.81 14.29
C HIS A 12 -51.83 -11.89 12.79
N CYS A 13 -50.55 -12.09 12.42
CA CYS A 13 -50.18 -12.58 11.09
C CYS A 13 -49.47 -13.93 11.23
N ALA A 14 -49.99 -14.92 10.48
CA ALA A 14 -49.67 -16.32 10.57
C ALA A 14 -48.45 -16.71 9.72
N VAL A 15 -47.63 -17.61 10.27
CA VAL A 15 -46.57 -18.35 9.57
C VAL A 15 -47.23 -19.49 8.77
N LYS A 16 -46.93 -19.61 7.48
CA LYS A 16 -47.22 -20.81 6.68
C LYS A 16 -45.92 -21.40 6.14
N ASN A 17 -45.61 -22.60 6.62
CA ASN A 17 -44.74 -23.58 5.96
C ASN A 17 -45.52 -24.23 4.81
N VAL A 18 -44.90 -24.42 3.63
CA VAL A 18 -45.21 -25.54 2.72
C VAL A 18 -43.93 -26.00 2.03
N ALA A 19 -43.81 -27.32 1.94
CA ALA A 19 -42.67 -28.13 1.56
C ALA A 19 -42.50 -28.35 0.05
N VAL A 20 -41.34 -28.91 -0.29
CA VAL A 20 -40.88 -29.43 -1.58
C VAL A 20 -41.74 -30.61 -2.06
N ALA A 21 -42.03 -30.68 -3.36
CA ALA A 21 -42.38 -31.91 -4.06
C ALA A 21 -41.78 -31.94 -5.47
N SER A 22 -41.06 -33.01 -5.76
CA SER A 22 -40.57 -33.43 -7.06
C SER A 22 -41.56 -34.39 -7.72
N THR A 23 -41.91 -34.18 -8.99
CA THR A 23 -42.40 -35.25 -9.88
C THR A 23 -42.03 -34.99 -11.33
N SER A 24 -41.70 -36.09 -11.99
CA SER A 24 -41.30 -36.31 -13.37
C SER A 24 -42.42 -36.08 -14.39
N GLY A 25 -42.03 -35.68 -15.61
CA GLY A 25 -42.90 -35.63 -16.78
C GLY A 25 -42.10 -35.46 -18.07
N VAL A 26 -41.85 -36.58 -18.75
CA VAL A 26 -41.30 -36.69 -20.11
C VAL A 26 -42.44 -36.50 -21.12
N ALA A 27 -42.24 -35.69 -22.16
CA ALA A 27 -42.78 -35.94 -23.50
C ALA A 27 -42.11 -35.04 -24.55
N GLU A 28 -41.73 -35.69 -25.64
CA GLU A 28 -40.95 -35.26 -26.79
C GLU A 28 -41.62 -34.15 -27.63
N ARG A 29 -40.79 -33.35 -28.32
CA ARG A 29 -40.85 -33.20 -29.78
C ARG A 29 -39.59 -32.55 -30.35
N SER A 30 -39.36 -32.90 -31.60
CA SER A 30 -38.07 -33.15 -32.26
C SER A 30 -37.76 -32.12 -33.35
N ALA A 31 -36.57 -32.28 -33.93
CA ALA A 31 -36.06 -31.79 -35.21
C ALA A 31 -35.32 -30.43 -35.18
N GLU A 32 -34.16 -30.24 -35.81
CA GLU A 32 -33.27 -31.13 -36.57
C GLU A 32 -31.94 -30.38 -36.71
N ALA A 33 -30.81 -31.06 -36.42
CA ALA A 33 -29.47 -30.56 -36.72
C ALA A 33 -28.97 -31.26 -37.97
N SER A 34 -28.67 -30.49 -39.03
CA SER A 34 -28.04 -31.01 -40.25
C SER A 34 -26.55 -30.64 -40.27
N PHE A 35 -25.73 -31.68 -40.09
CA PHE A 35 -24.31 -31.71 -40.38
C PHE A 35 -24.13 -31.93 -41.90
N GLY A 36 -23.40 -31.05 -42.58
CA GLY A 36 -23.03 -31.22 -43.98
C GLY A 36 -21.54 -31.01 -44.18
N ARG A 37 -20.78 -32.12 -44.31
CA ARG A 37 -19.45 -32.11 -44.92
C ARG A 37 -19.62 -32.04 -46.44
N SER A 38 -18.84 -31.20 -47.12
CA SER A 38 -18.40 -31.50 -48.48
C SER A 38 -17.00 -30.94 -48.72
N ALA A 39 -16.25 -31.70 -49.49
CA ALA A 39 -14.87 -31.43 -49.89
C ALA A 39 -14.83 -31.16 -51.40
N PHE A 40 -13.70 -30.56 -51.81
CA PHE A 40 -13.09 -30.56 -53.16
C PHE A 40 -13.46 -29.51 -54.23
N ARG A 41 -12.37 -29.14 -54.94
CA ARG A 41 -12.17 -28.30 -56.14
C ARG A 41 -12.19 -26.80 -55.87
N GLY A 42 -11.11 -26.03 -56.06
CA GLY A 42 -9.96 -26.18 -56.94
C GLY A 42 -10.23 -25.39 -58.22
N ASP A 43 -9.69 -24.17 -58.29
CA ASP A 43 -9.42 -23.47 -59.55
C ASP A 43 -8.19 -22.57 -59.39
N ALA A 44 -7.27 -22.76 -60.32
CA ALA A 44 -6.07 -21.97 -60.55
C ALA A 44 -6.28 -21.21 -61.86
N VAL A 45 -5.96 -19.92 -61.91
CA VAL A 45 -5.69 -19.21 -63.18
C VAL A 45 -4.61 -18.15 -63.00
N SER A 46 -3.57 -18.30 -63.85
CA SER A 46 -2.53 -17.40 -64.39
C SER A 46 -2.28 -16.02 -63.73
N GLY A 47 -1.06 -15.58 -63.49
CA GLY A 47 0.14 -15.72 -64.32
C GLY A 47 0.41 -14.38 -65.04
N PHE A 48 1.46 -13.66 -64.62
CA PHE A 48 2.12 -12.65 -65.47
C PHE A 48 3.61 -12.62 -65.13
N LEU A 49 4.41 -13.10 -66.08
CA LEU A 49 5.86 -13.06 -66.15
C LEU A 49 6.22 -12.11 -67.30
N LYS A 50 7.23 -11.26 -67.09
CA LYS A 50 8.18 -10.66 -68.07
C LYS A 50 8.81 -9.43 -67.39
N GLN A 51 10.08 -9.09 -67.51
CA GLN A 51 11.26 -9.62 -68.21
C GLN A 51 12.42 -8.70 -67.77
N GLY A 52 13.67 -9.18 -67.75
CA GLY A 52 14.82 -8.27 -67.71
C GLY A 52 16.14 -8.86 -67.21
N ASN A 53 16.70 -9.82 -67.96
CA ASN A 53 18.08 -10.28 -67.81
C ASN A 53 19.08 -9.17 -68.18
N ARG A 54 20.22 -9.12 -67.47
CA ARG A 54 21.54 -9.01 -68.10
C ARG A 54 22.58 -9.80 -67.30
N VAL A 55 23.20 -10.73 -68.03
CA VAL A 55 24.34 -11.59 -67.69
C VAL A 55 25.61 -10.91 -68.21
N LEU A 56 26.74 -11.13 -67.51
CA LEU A 56 28.09 -11.43 -68.04
C LEU A 56 28.99 -11.62 -66.79
N ASP A 57 29.34 -12.84 -66.37
CA ASP A 57 30.26 -13.85 -66.96
C ASP A 57 31.66 -13.75 -66.34
N SER A 58 32.02 -14.76 -65.54
CA SER A 58 33.21 -15.58 -65.81
C SER A 58 33.25 -16.76 -64.85
N SER A 59 33.30 -17.94 -65.45
CA SER A 59 33.41 -19.26 -64.83
C SER A 59 34.88 -19.71 -64.73
N ARG A 60 35.17 -20.55 -63.73
CA ARG A 60 36.12 -21.70 -63.67
C ARG A 60 36.51 -21.90 -62.19
N SER A 61 36.52 -23.07 -61.59
CA SER A 61 36.53 -24.45 -62.10
C SER A 61 36.36 -25.42 -60.93
N GLY A 62 35.84 -26.63 -61.20
CA GLY A 62 36.25 -27.82 -60.46
C GLY A 62 35.19 -28.48 -59.58
N SER A 63 34.31 -29.25 -60.20
CA SER A 63 33.48 -30.27 -59.57
C SER A 63 34.30 -31.52 -59.21
N SER A 64 34.01 -32.14 -58.06
CA SER A 64 33.60 -33.56 -58.01
C SER A 64 33.28 -34.01 -56.58
N ARG A 65 32.05 -34.56 -56.42
CA ARG A 65 31.64 -35.76 -55.64
C ARG A 65 32.67 -36.27 -54.60
N GLN A 66 32.32 -36.56 -53.35
CA GLN A 66 31.29 -37.53 -52.97
C GLN A 66 31.16 -37.59 -51.42
N GLN A 67 29.94 -37.88 -50.95
CA GLN A 67 29.60 -38.60 -49.71
C GLN A 67 29.96 -38.01 -48.32
N SER A 68 28.88 -37.66 -47.62
CA SER A 68 28.46 -38.29 -46.35
C SER A 68 28.67 -37.55 -45.03
N VAL A 69 27.64 -37.74 -44.20
CA VAL A 69 27.54 -37.56 -42.75
C VAL A 69 27.39 -36.11 -42.24
N PHE A 70 26.15 -35.79 -41.85
CA PHE A 70 25.82 -34.66 -40.99
C PHE A 70 26.59 -34.77 -39.65
N LYS A 71 27.59 -33.90 -39.45
CA LYS A 71 28.11 -33.56 -38.13
C LYS A 71 27.69 -32.13 -37.79
N ARG A 72 26.95 -32.00 -36.69
CA ARG A 72 26.62 -30.71 -36.07
C ARG A 72 27.93 -30.00 -35.68
N ALA A 73 28.13 -28.78 -36.17
CA ALA A 73 29.12 -27.85 -35.66
C ALA A 73 28.41 -26.73 -34.89
N PRO A 74 28.89 -26.36 -33.68
CA PRO A 74 28.24 -25.38 -32.83
C PRO A 74 28.42 -23.96 -33.37
N ILE A 75 27.33 -23.19 -33.33
CA ILE A 75 27.34 -21.75 -33.58
C ILE A 75 28.05 -21.10 -32.39
N SER A 76 29.21 -20.49 -32.62
CA SER A 76 29.90 -19.68 -31.62
C SER A 76 29.13 -18.38 -31.40
N SER A 77 28.47 -18.27 -30.25
CA SER A 77 28.00 -16.98 -29.73
C SER A 77 29.21 -16.17 -29.25
N VAL A 78 29.43 -15.00 -29.86
CA VAL A 78 30.36 -13.99 -29.35
C VAL A 78 29.79 -13.51 -28.01
N ILE A 79 30.39 -13.95 -26.91
CA ILE A 79 30.13 -13.37 -25.58
C ILE A 79 30.98 -12.12 -25.50
N THR A 80 30.34 -10.95 -25.52
CA THR A 80 30.97 -9.70 -25.12
C THR A 80 31.37 -9.82 -23.65
N GLU A 81 32.67 -9.74 -23.37
CA GLU A 81 33.19 -9.63 -22.00
C GLU A 81 32.67 -8.32 -21.38
N VAL A 82 31.64 -8.43 -20.54
CA VAL A 82 31.31 -7.39 -19.59
C VAL A 82 32.39 -7.43 -18.51
N ALA A 83 33.18 -6.37 -18.44
CA ALA A 83 34.21 -6.18 -17.42
C ALA A 83 33.63 -6.49 -16.03
N LYS A 84 34.14 -7.54 -15.40
CA LYS A 84 33.89 -7.83 -13.98
C LYS A 84 34.43 -6.65 -13.19
N LYS A 85 33.55 -5.73 -12.77
CA LYS A 85 33.85 -4.86 -11.63
C LYS A 85 34.11 -5.79 -10.45
N THR A 86 35.33 -5.76 -9.95
CA THR A 86 35.76 -6.47 -8.75
C THR A 86 34.91 -5.95 -7.59
N VAL A 87 33.86 -6.69 -7.23
CA VAL A 87 33.14 -6.49 -5.98
C VAL A 87 34.14 -6.80 -4.89
N GLN A 88 34.48 -5.81 -4.06
CA GLN A 88 35.31 -6.05 -2.87
C GLN A 88 34.57 -7.04 -1.96
N PRO A 89 35.28 -7.92 -1.24
CA PRO A 89 34.63 -8.87 -0.33
C PRO A 89 33.88 -8.05 0.72
N VAL A 90 32.56 -8.27 0.79
CA VAL A 90 31.75 -7.72 1.88
C VAL A 90 32.24 -8.42 3.15
N ASP A 91 32.74 -7.66 4.11
CA ASP A 91 33.16 -8.15 5.42
C ASP A 91 31.99 -8.95 6.03
N GLU A 92 32.16 -10.26 6.21
CA GLU A 92 31.14 -11.16 6.77
C GLU A 92 31.04 -10.95 8.29
N SER A 93 30.78 -9.72 8.71
CA SER A 93 30.25 -9.47 10.04
C SER A 93 28.92 -10.22 10.17
N PRO A 94 28.65 -10.90 11.29
CA PRO A 94 27.39 -11.62 11.46
C PRO A 94 26.21 -10.64 11.32
N ARG A 95 25.32 -10.89 10.36
CA ARG A 95 24.06 -10.16 10.18
C ARG A 95 23.34 -10.04 11.51
N ALA A 96 22.93 -8.83 11.89
CA ALA A 96 22.23 -8.60 13.15
C ALA A 96 20.96 -9.49 13.22
N ASP A 97 20.64 -10.05 14.40
CA ASP A 97 19.44 -10.89 14.54
C ASP A 97 18.17 -10.01 14.55
N PRO A 98 17.27 -10.12 13.56
CA PRO A 98 16.04 -9.33 13.50
C PRO A 98 15.13 -9.51 14.72
N LYS A 99 15.26 -10.62 15.48
CA LYS A 99 14.47 -10.87 16.70
C LYS A 99 14.80 -9.92 17.85
N THR A 100 15.99 -9.34 17.83
CA THR A 100 16.47 -8.35 18.81
C THR A 100 16.03 -6.93 18.47
N VAL A 101 15.38 -6.73 17.32
CA VAL A 101 14.89 -5.43 16.85
C VAL A 101 13.36 -5.36 17.03
N VAL A 102 12.88 -4.21 17.47
CA VAL A 102 11.46 -3.86 17.47
C VAL A 102 11.24 -2.63 16.58
N SER A 103 10.18 -2.64 15.78
CA SER A 103 9.80 -1.46 14.99
C SER A 103 8.58 -0.76 15.59
N LEU A 104 8.67 0.56 15.71
CA LEU A 104 7.56 1.45 16.00
C LEU A 104 7.27 2.29 14.76
N ILE A 105 6.08 2.11 14.18
CA ILE A 105 5.60 2.92 13.06
C ILE A 105 4.74 4.05 13.63
N LEU A 106 5.20 5.28 13.42
CA LEU A 106 4.50 6.50 13.78
C LEU A 106 3.52 6.83 12.68
N GLY A 107 2.25 6.45 12.87
CA GLY A 107 1.17 6.69 11.94
C GLY A 107 0.74 8.17 11.81
N GLY A 108 1.35 9.05 12.61
CA GLY A 108 1.09 10.48 12.61
C GLY A 108 -0.14 10.89 13.41
N GLY A 109 -0.26 12.20 13.62
CA GLY A 109 -1.34 12.81 14.42
C GLY A 109 -2.65 13.00 13.66
N ALA A 110 -3.31 14.14 13.85
CA ALA A 110 -4.59 14.48 13.23
C ALA A 110 -4.59 14.46 11.69
N GLY A 111 -3.41 14.37 11.05
CA GLY A 111 -3.29 14.22 9.60
C GLY A 111 -3.77 15.44 8.81
N THR A 112 -3.67 16.64 9.40
CA THR A 112 -4.15 17.92 8.86
C THR A 112 -3.56 18.26 7.49
N ARG A 113 -2.29 17.89 7.25
CA ARG A 113 -1.59 18.13 5.96
C ARG A 113 -2.13 17.31 4.78
N LEU A 114 -2.76 16.16 5.06
CA LEU A 114 -3.47 15.33 4.06
C LEU A 114 -4.99 15.53 4.13
N PHE A 115 -5.46 16.53 4.85
CA PHE A 115 -6.87 16.87 4.83
C PHE A 115 -7.25 17.36 3.41
N PRO A 116 -8.33 16.84 2.80
CA PRO A 116 -9.44 16.13 3.44
C PRO A 116 -9.41 14.59 3.39
N LEU A 117 -8.36 13.96 2.85
CA LEU A 117 -8.27 12.49 2.76
C LEU A 117 -8.30 11.81 4.13
N THR A 118 -7.83 12.51 5.16
CA THR A 118 -7.80 12.08 6.57
C THR A 118 -9.07 12.42 7.35
N LYS A 119 -10.06 13.09 6.74
CA LYS A 119 -11.29 13.53 7.42
C LYS A 119 -12.05 12.41 8.15
N ARG A 120 -12.05 11.20 7.58
CA ARG A 120 -12.78 10.03 8.12
C ARG A 120 -11.91 8.77 8.27
N ARG A 121 -10.58 8.90 8.22
CA ARG A 121 -9.65 7.76 8.33
C ARG A 121 -8.32 8.20 8.93
N ALA A 122 -7.66 7.29 9.64
CA ALA A 122 -6.26 7.49 10.06
C ALA A 122 -5.36 7.75 8.85
N LYS A 123 -4.33 8.58 9.01
CA LYS A 123 -3.34 8.85 7.96
C LYS A 123 -2.77 7.55 7.35
N PRO A 124 -2.34 6.52 8.11
CA PRO A 124 -1.78 5.30 7.54
C PRO A 124 -2.79 4.48 6.71
N ALA A 125 -4.09 4.76 6.86
CA ALA A 125 -5.15 4.09 6.11
C ALA A 125 -5.50 4.79 4.77
N VAL A 126 -4.82 5.89 4.42
CA VAL A 126 -5.01 6.57 3.14
C VAL A 126 -4.56 5.65 1.99
N PRO A 127 -5.42 5.41 0.97
CA PRO A 127 -5.08 4.57 -0.18
C PRO A 127 -4.02 5.19 -1.09
N ILE A 128 -3.11 4.37 -1.63
CA ILE A 128 -2.08 4.76 -2.61
C ILE A 128 -1.94 3.69 -3.70
N GLY A 129 -1.33 4.06 -4.84
CA GLY A 129 -0.92 3.10 -5.88
C GLY A 129 -2.06 2.23 -6.45
N GLY A 130 -3.31 2.71 -6.38
CA GLY A 130 -4.50 2.02 -6.88
C GLY A 130 -5.01 0.85 -6.01
N GLY A 131 -4.14 0.17 -5.24
CA GLY A 131 -4.51 -1.02 -4.46
C GLY A 131 -4.01 -1.06 -3.01
N TYR A 132 -3.08 -0.17 -2.65
CA TYR A 132 -2.34 -0.20 -1.39
C TYR A 132 -2.83 0.86 -0.41
N ARG A 133 -2.23 0.89 0.77
CA ARG A 133 -2.36 1.97 1.77
C ARG A 133 -1.00 2.44 2.24
N LEU A 134 -0.91 3.67 2.76
CA LEU A 134 0.35 4.21 3.31
C LEU A 134 1.06 3.26 4.27
N ILE A 135 0.31 2.60 5.17
CA ILE A 135 0.87 1.65 6.14
C ILE A 135 1.56 0.42 5.51
N ASP A 136 1.20 0.08 4.27
CA ASP A 136 1.73 -1.12 3.60
C ASP A 136 3.23 -0.99 3.31
N VAL A 137 3.72 0.23 3.08
CA VAL A 137 5.14 0.49 2.80
C VAL A 137 6.04 0.12 3.99
N PRO A 138 5.92 0.76 5.17
CA PRO A 138 6.78 0.44 6.30
C PRO A 138 6.56 -0.99 6.80
N MET A 139 5.33 -1.51 6.77
CA MET A 139 5.03 -2.90 7.16
C MET A 139 5.75 -3.91 6.27
N SER A 140 5.71 -3.71 4.95
CA SER A 140 6.37 -4.61 4.01
C SER A 140 7.87 -4.56 4.14
N ASN A 141 8.45 -3.36 4.33
CA ASN A 141 9.87 -3.22 4.59
C ASN A 141 10.28 -3.95 5.88
N CYS A 142 9.47 -3.88 6.96
CA CYS A 142 9.74 -4.66 8.19
C CYS A 142 9.74 -6.17 7.91
N ILE A 143 8.73 -6.67 7.21
CA ILE A 143 8.59 -8.11 6.88
C ILE A 143 9.76 -8.57 6.01
N ASN A 144 10.11 -7.81 4.97
CA ASN A 144 11.22 -8.12 4.06
C ASN A 144 12.58 -8.04 4.77
N SER A 145 12.67 -7.28 5.88
CA SER A 145 13.85 -7.22 6.76
C SER A 145 13.84 -8.28 7.87
N GLY A 146 12.83 -9.16 7.92
CA GLY A 146 12.69 -10.17 8.98
C GLY A 146 12.23 -9.64 10.34
N ILE A 147 11.89 -8.35 10.45
CA ILE A 147 11.44 -7.71 11.70
C ILE A 147 9.96 -8.01 11.91
N ASN A 148 9.68 -8.91 12.85
CA ASN A 148 8.33 -9.42 13.12
C ASN A 148 7.62 -8.76 14.33
N LYS A 149 8.34 -7.95 15.12
CA LYS A 149 7.79 -7.20 16.26
C LYS A 149 7.54 -5.77 15.82
N VAL A 150 6.29 -5.46 15.45
CA VAL A 150 5.92 -4.17 14.88
C VAL A 150 4.74 -3.58 15.65
N PHE A 151 4.90 -2.35 16.12
CA PHE A 151 3.87 -1.59 16.81
C PHE A 151 3.48 -0.38 15.97
N ILE A 152 2.18 -0.15 15.80
CA ILE A 152 1.69 0.98 14.99
C ILE A 152 0.99 1.96 15.92
N LEU A 153 1.59 3.14 16.08
CA LEU A 153 1.08 4.21 16.93
C LEU A 153 0.28 5.18 16.07
N THR A 154 -1.02 5.34 16.34
CA THR A 154 -1.88 6.28 15.61
C THR A 154 -2.96 6.80 16.55
N GLN A 155 -3.41 8.03 16.31
CA GLN A 155 -4.24 8.75 17.27
C GLN A 155 -5.74 8.69 16.93
N PHE A 156 -6.10 8.76 15.63
CA PHE A 156 -7.48 8.98 15.20
C PHE A 156 -7.98 7.96 14.17
N ASN A 157 -9.29 7.66 14.20
CA ASN A 157 -10.02 6.98 13.13
C ASN A 157 -9.39 5.63 12.69
N SER A 158 -9.04 4.78 13.66
CA SER A 158 -8.27 3.55 13.44
C SER A 158 -9.08 2.36 12.92
N ALA A 159 -10.42 2.39 12.94
CA ALA A 159 -11.24 1.23 12.56
C ALA A 159 -10.93 0.65 11.17
N SER A 160 -10.79 1.52 10.15
CA SER A 160 -10.41 1.08 8.79
C SER A 160 -8.98 0.52 8.75
N LEU A 161 -8.06 1.11 9.53
CA LEU A 161 -6.68 0.66 9.65
C LEU A 161 -6.62 -0.72 10.31
N ASN A 162 -7.25 -0.89 11.47
CA ASN A 162 -7.31 -2.15 12.22
C ASN A 162 -7.88 -3.28 11.39
N ARG A 163 -8.97 -3.03 10.65
CA ARG A 163 -9.51 -4.03 9.73
C ARG A 163 -8.53 -4.44 8.63
N HIS A 164 -7.77 -3.48 8.10
CA HIS A 164 -6.78 -3.76 7.05
C HIS A 164 -5.57 -4.52 7.61
N LEU A 165 -5.04 -4.11 8.76
CA LEU A 165 -3.96 -4.81 9.45
C LEU A 165 -4.36 -6.23 9.82
N ALA A 166 -5.55 -6.40 10.41
CA ALA A 166 -6.08 -7.71 10.78
C ALA A 166 -6.23 -8.65 9.58
N ARG A 167 -6.66 -8.13 8.42
CA ARG A 167 -6.82 -8.94 7.20
C ARG A 167 -5.52 -9.22 6.46
N THR A 168 -4.52 -8.36 6.60
CA THR A 168 -3.31 -8.40 5.78
C THR A 168 -2.13 -9.03 6.53
N TYR A 169 -1.97 -8.69 7.81
CA TYR A 169 -0.76 -8.99 8.58
C TYR A 169 -1.03 -9.82 9.84
N ASN A 170 -2.29 -9.95 10.29
CA ASN A 170 -2.64 -10.80 11.43
C ASN A 170 -2.94 -12.23 10.92
N PHE A 171 -1.87 -12.99 10.69
CA PHE A 171 -1.89 -14.33 10.10
C PHE A 171 -2.36 -15.42 11.08
N GLY A 172 -3.53 -15.22 11.70
CA GLY A 172 -4.26 -16.28 12.40
C GLY A 172 -5.10 -17.17 11.49
N ASN A 173 -5.28 -16.78 10.21
CA ASN A 173 -6.02 -17.56 9.21
C ASN A 173 -5.38 -17.40 7.81
N GLY A 174 -4.61 -18.38 7.37
CA GLY A 174 -4.70 -18.86 5.98
C GLY A 174 -3.75 -18.32 4.89
N ILE A 175 -2.60 -17.72 5.21
CA ILE A 175 -1.48 -17.65 4.23
C ILE A 175 -0.20 -18.11 4.93
N ASN A 176 0.11 -19.39 4.71
CA ASN A 176 1.34 -20.03 5.16
C ASN A 176 2.49 -19.65 4.23
N PHE A 177 3.58 -19.15 4.80
CA PHE A 177 4.91 -19.35 4.24
C PHE A 177 5.54 -20.51 5.03
N GLY A 178 5.36 -21.74 4.54
CA GLY A 178 5.92 -22.96 5.14
C GLY A 178 4.89 -23.86 5.84
N ASP A 179 5.15 -25.17 5.74
CA ASP A 179 4.24 -26.27 6.10
C ASP A 179 3.81 -26.25 7.57
N GLY A 180 2.50 -26.17 7.80
CA GLY A 180 1.89 -26.32 9.11
C GLY A 180 0.40 -26.01 9.10
N PHE A 181 -0.41 -26.94 9.60
CA PHE A 181 -1.85 -26.78 9.82
C PHE A 181 -2.08 -26.76 11.34
N VAL A 182 -2.89 -25.83 11.87
CA VAL A 182 -3.42 -25.93 13.25
C VAL A 182 -4.80 -25.25 13.38
N GLU A 183 -5.66 -25.92 14.15
CA GLU A 183 -6.99 -25.55 14.63
C GLU A 183 -7.07 -24.18 15.33
N GLY A 184 -8.20 -23.51 15.12
CA GLY A 184 -8.48 -22.18 15.66
C GLY A 184 -8.98 -22.19 17.11
N CYS A 185 -8.35 -21.36 17.93
CA CYS A 185 -8.96 -20.82 19.16
C CYS A 185 -9.45 -19.41 18.88
N ASN A 186 -10.77 -19.26 18.87
CA ASN A 186 -11.49 -18.01 18.64
C ASN A 186 -11.39 -17.12 19.90
N TRP A 187 -10.82 -15.91 19.77
CA TRP A 187 -11.01 -14.85 20.77
C TRP A 187 -11.97 -13.79 20.18
N PRO A 188 -12.99 -13.36 20.93
CA PRO A 188 -14.00 -12.46 20.39
C PRO A 188 -13.43 -11.06 20.19
N ILE A 189 -13.64 -10.54 18.98
CA ILE A 189 -13.50 -9.11 18.65
C ILE A 189 -14.60 -8.38 19.42
N ILE A 190 -14.25 -7.55 20.39
CA ILE A 190 -15.18 -6.60 20.99
C ILE A 190 -15.39 -5.49 19.96
N VAL A 191 -16.58 -5.48 19.35
CA VAL A 191 -17.08 -4.37 18.57
C VAL A 191 -17.89 -3.51 19.54
N ASP A 192 -17.35 -2.38 19.96
CA ASP A 192 -18.12 -1.39 20.72
C ASP A 192 -19.21 -0.82 19.81
N LEU A 193 -20.46 -1.15 20.13
CA LEU A 193 -21.65 -0.47 19.67
C LEU A 193 -22.04 0.53 20.75
N ASP A 194 -21.97 1.82 20.42
CA ASP A 194 -22.44 2.90 21.28
C ASP A 194 -23.95 2.80 21.53
N SER A 195 -24.33 3.21 22.73
CA SER A 195 -25.58 2.98 23.47
C SER A 195 -26.86 3.54 22.84
N ASP A 196 -27.95 2.75 22.87
CA ASP A 196 -29.10 3.08 23.74
C ASP A 196 -30.18 1.98 23.73
N SER A 197 -30.82 1.83 24.89
CA SER A 197 -32.10 1.13 25.15
C SER A 197 -32.11 -0.40 25.45
N VAL A 198 -32.37 -0.69 26.74
CA VAL A 198 -33.35 -1.68 27.26
C VAL A 198 -32.87 -3.10 27.67
N ARG A 199 -32.80 -3.23 29.01
CA ARG A 199 -33.25 -4.33 29.90
C ARG A 199 -32.52 -5.69 29.93
N ARG A 200 -31.86 -5.88 31.09
CA ARG A 200 -31.76 -7.11 31.91
C ARG A 200 -32.60 -8.31 31.42
N ARG A 201 -31.92 -9.41 31.09
CA ARG A 201 -32.33 -10.80 31.42
C ARG A 201 -31.11 -11.73 31.42
N LYS A 202 -30.81 -12.30 32.59
CA LYS A 202 -29.98 -13.50 32.75
C LYS A 202 -30.71 -14.69 32.13
N VAL A 203 -30.11 -15.45 31.21
CA VAL A 203 -30.44 -16.88 31.01
C VAL A 203 -29.19 -17.64 30.56
N ALA A 204 -29.10 -18.87 31.07
CA ALA A 204 -28.00 -19.80 31.13
C ALA A 204 -27.62 -20.52 29.82
N HIS A 205 -26.42 -21.13 29.88
CA HIS A 205 -25.90 -22.21 29.04
C HIS A 205 -26.95 -23.18 28.49
N ARG A 206 -26.84 -23.51 27.20
CA ARG A 206 -27.13 -24.86 26.68
C ARG A 206 -26.28 -25.15 25.45
N SER A 207 -25.45 -26.19 25.59
CA SER A 207 -24.70 -26.87 24.54
C SER A 207 -25.64 -27.47 23.50
N ILE A 208 -25.28 -27.35 22.22
CA ILE A 208 -25.85 -28.17 21.14
C ILE A 208 -24.68 -28.92 20.51
N ALA A 209 -24.68 -30.23 20.74
CA ALA A 209 -23.91 -31.21 20.02
C ALA A 209 -24.50 -31.36 18.60
N CYS A 210 -23.64 -31.48 17.59
CA CYS A 210 -24.05 -32.03 16.30
C CYS A 210 -22.95 -32.92 15.71
N CYS A 211 -23.23 -34.21 15.80
CA CYS A 211 -22.99 -35.29 14.83
C CYS A 211 -21.59 -35.45 14.22
N THR A 212 -20.87 -36.41 14.79
CA THR A 212 -19.88 -37.26 14.13
C THR A 212 -20.54 -38.14 13.07
N GLY A 213 -19.89 -38.26 11.91
CA GLY A 213 -20.28 -39.16 10.82
C GLY A 213 -19.07 -39.59 9.99
N MET A 214 -18.51 -40.75 10.36
CA MET A 214 -17.82 -41.75 9.52
C MET A 214 -16.85 -41.28 8.41
N CYS A 215 -15.55 -41.49 8.65
CA CYS A 215 -14.68 -42.27 7.76
C CYS A 215 -13.58 -42.95 8.59
N ARG A 216 -13.44 -44.26 8.43
CA ARG A 216 -12.43 -45.15 9.02
C ARG A 216 -11.62 -45.77 7.87
N GLN A 217 -10.40 -46.20 8.20
CA GLN A 217 -9.37 -46.88 7.39
C GLN A 217 -8.42 -45.91 6.67
N SER A 218 -7.09 -46.00 6.74
CA SER A 218 -6.19 -47.06 7.25
C SER A 218 -4.74 -46.53 7.34
N ASP A 219 -4.02 -47.05 8.32
CA ASP A 219 -2.57 -47.34 8.37
C ASP A 219 -1.47 -46.27 8.55
N ASP A 220 -0.54 -46.70 9.41
CA ASP A 220 0.87 -46.34 9.61
C ASP A 220 1.26 -45.14 10.50
N PHE A 221 1.41 -45.50 11.78
CA PHE A 221 2.28 -44.88 12.76
C PHE A 221 3.73 -44.77 12.24
N TYR A 222 4.19 -43.54 12.00
CA TYR A 222 5.61 -43.20 11.99
C TYR A 222 5.89 -42.24 13.16
N LEU A 223 6.47 -42.78 14.24
CA LEU A 223 7.02 -42.03 15.36
C LEU A 223 8.28 -41.28 14.89
N MET A 224 8.13 -40.06 14.39
CA MET A 224 9.24 -39.11 14.30
C MET A 224 9.22 -38.19 15.53
N SER A 225 10.30 -38.24 16.30
CA SER A 225 10.59 -37.35 17.41
C SER A 225 10.62 -35.90 16.93
N HIS A 226 9.50 -35.18 17.07
CA HIS A 226 9.47 -33.76 16.82
C HIS A 226 10.16 -33.01 17.96
N ARG A 227 11.41 -32.61 17.73
CA ARG A 227 12.00 -31.44 18.39
C ARG A 227 11.02 -30.28 18.24
N LEU A 228 10.55 -29.76 19.38
CA LEU A 228 9.80 -28.52 19.47
C LEU A 228 10.63 -27.39 18.85
N LEU A 229 10.37 -27.06 17.59
CA LEU A 229 10.86 -25.82 17.01
C LEU A 229 10.08 -24.65 17.63
N PRO A 230 10.74 -23.59 18.10
CA PRO A 230 10.06 -22.45 18.71
C PRO A 230 9.18 -21.75 17.67
N LYS A 231 7.88 -21.66 17.98
CA LYS A 231 6.88 -20.94 17.19
C LYS A 231 7.29 -19.46 17.07
N ALA A 232 7.43 -18.95 15.85
CA ALA A 232 7.62 -17.52 15.61
C ALA A 232 6.28 -16.79 15.81
N GLU A 233 6.09 -16.19 16.98
CA GLU A 233 4.91 -15.39 17.32
C GLU A 233 5.04 -14.00 16.66
N LYS A 234 4.23 -13.72 15.62
CA LYS A 234 4.14 -12.38 15.00
C LYS A 234 3.23 -11.51 15.86
N THR A 235 3.78 -10.49 16.51
CA THR A 235 3.01 -9.57 17.35
C THR A 235 2.88 -8.24 16.63
N VAL A 236 1.71 -8.02 16.00
CA VAL A 236 1.29 -6.70 15.51
C VAL A 236 0.28 -6.15 16.51
N LEU A 237 0.71 -5.25 17.40
CA LEU A 237 -0.22 -4.51 18.27
C LEU A 237 -0.71 -3.28 17.51
N ALA A 238 -2.02 -3.25 17.28
CA ALA A 238 -2.67 -2.28 16.43
C ALA A 238 -3.18 -1.07 17.22
N ALA A 239 -2.80 0.13 16.77
CA ALA A 239 -3.53 1.39 16.85
C ALA A 239 -4.53 1.54 18.03
N THR A 240 -4.02 1.99 19.17
CA THR A 240 -4.86 2.41 20.29
C THR A 240 -5.40 3.81 20.02
N GLN A 241 -6.73 3.97 20.07
CA GLN A 241 -7.38 5.28 20.05
C GLN A 241 -7.85 5.62 21.46
N THR A 242 -7.53 6.82 21.93
CA THR A 242 -8.18 7.40 23.12
C THR A 242 -9.39 8.22 22.64
N PRO A 243 -10.64 7.84 22.98
CA PRO A 243 -11.82 8.62 22.59
C PRO A 243 -11.95 9.93 23.40
N GLY A 244 -12.68 10.92 22.86
CA GLY A 244 -12.99 12.20 23.52
C GLY A 244 -12.09 13.39 23.17
N GLU A 245 -12.38 14.59 23.70
CA GLU A 245 -11.55 15.79 23.51
C GLU A 245 -10.14 15.62 24.11
N GLY A 246 -10.02 14.91 25.25
CA GLY A 246 -8.73 14.51 25.81
C GLY A 246 -7.92 13.56 24.91
N GLY A 247 -8.59 12.83 24.01
CA GLY A 247 -7.95 12.03 22.95
C GLY A 247 -7.31 12.87 21.84
N LYS A 248 -7.78 14.11 21.63
CA LYS A 248 -7.20 15.05 20.66
C LYS A 248 -5.90 15.69 21.16
N GLU A 249 -5.77 15.84 22.47
CA GLU A 249 -4.57 16.36 23.14
C GLU A 249 -3.64 15.24 23.64
N TRP A 250 -4.03 13.98 23.45
CA TRP A 250 -3.36 12.82 24.02
C TRP A 250 -1.97 12.57 23.42
N PHE A 251 -1.63 13.09 22.25
CA PHE A 251 -0.29 12.95 21.69
C PHE A 251 0.18 14.29 21.13
N GLN A 252 1.15 14.90 21.80
CA GLN A 252 1.60 16.24 21.46
C GLN A 252 2.72 16.25 20.41
N GLY A 253 3.27 15.08 20.06
CA GLY A 253 4.28 14.92 19.03
C GLY A 253 4.75 13.47 18.88
N THR A 254 5.77 13.29 18.05
CA THR A 254 6.32 11.97 17.71
C THR A 254 7.01 11.27 18.88
N ALA A 255 7.75 12.00 19.72
CA ALA A 255 8.44 11.47 20.89
C ALA A 255 7.48 11.18 22.04
N ASP A 256 6.47 12.03 22.23
CA ASP A 256 5.41 11.80 23.21
C ASP A 256 4.61 10.53 22.89
N ALA A 257 4.34 10.29 21.60
CA ALA A 257 3.70 9.07 21.17
C ALA A 257 4.45 7.80 21.57
N VAL A 258 5.78 7.79 21.45
CA VAL A 258 6.59 6.65 21.90
C VAL A 258 6.67 6.59 23.43
N ARG A 259 6.77 7.74 24.10
CA ARG A 259 6.89 7.84 25.56
C ARG A 259 5.75 7.11 26.28
N GLN A 260 4.52 7.31 25.83
CA GLN A 260 3.34 6.72 26.45
C GLN A 260 3.30 5.19 26.35
N TYR A 261 4.04 4.62 25.42
CA TYR A 261 4.13 3.19 25.18
C TYR A 261 5.47 2.60 25.64
N LEU A 262 6.27 3.35 26.40
CA LEU A 262 7.54 2.85 26.94
C LEU A 262 7.39 1.57 27.77
N TRP A 263 6.24 1.39 28.43
CA TRP A 263 5.91 0.19 29.19
C TRP A 263 5.91 -1.08 28.33
N LEU A 264 5.70 -0.98 27.01
CA LEU A 264 5.81 -2.12 26.09
C LEU A 264 7.23 -2.71 26.09
N PHE A 265 8.25 -1.87 26.30
CA PHE A 265 9.65 -2.32 26.34
C PHE A 265 10.04 -3.00 27.66
N GLU A 266 9.17 -2.91 28.66
CA GLU A 266 9.35 -3.51 30.00
C GLU A 266 8.72 -4.90 30.11
N ASP A 267 7.88 -5.29 29.14
CA ASP A 267 7.31 -6.64 29.08
C ASP A 267 8.41 -7.70 29.08
N ALA A 268 8.22 -8.77 29.85
CA ALA A 268 9.12 -9.91 29.89
C ALA A 268 9.41 -10.50 28.50
N LYS A 269 8.44 -10.43 27.58
CA LYS A 269 8.59 -10.87 26.18
C LYS A 269 9.57 -10.01 25.36
N ASN A 270 9.84 -8.78 25.82
CA ASN A 270 10.63 -7.76 25.15
C ASN A 270 11.98 -7.51 25.84
N LYS A 271 12.41 -8.43 26.71
CA LYS A 271 13.70 -8.36 27.42
C LYS A 271 14.90 -8.45 26.49
N ASN A 272 14.85 -9.32 25.47
CA ASN A 272 15.96 -9.54 24.52
C ASN A 272 16.00 -8.50 23.38
N LEU A 273 15.35 -7.35 23.55
CA LEU A 273 15.40 -6.28 22.56
C LEU A 273 16.63 -5.42 22.81
N GLU A 274 17.42 -5.22 21.76
CA GLU A 274 18.64 -4.40 21.76
C GLU A 274 18.35 -3.05 21.10
N ASP A 275 17.67 -3.07 19.96
CA ASP A 275 17.45 -1.89 19.12
C ASP A 275 15.97 -1.60 18.88
N VAL A 276 15.64 -0.31 18.82
CA VAL A 276 14.31 0.20 18.51
C VAL A 276 14.38 1.01 17.22
N LEU A 277 13.69 0.52 16.19
CA LEU A 277 13.54 1.16 14.89
C LEU A 277 12.29 2.04 14.88
N ILE A 278 12.46 3.34 14.75
CA ILE A 278 11.38 4.32 14.63
C ILE A 278 11.17 4.65 13.15
N LEU A 279 9.95 4.44 12.65
CA LEU A 279 9.58 4.64 11.24
C LEU A 279 8.46 5.67 11.11
N SER A 280 8.50 6.46 10.04
CA SER A 280 7.34 7.27 9.65
C SER A 280 6.33 6.44 8.85
N GLY A 281 5.04 6.73 9.04
CA GLY A 281 3.93 6.02 8.39
C GLY A 281 3.45 6.60 7.06
N ASP A 282 4.16 7.57 6.49
CA ASP A 282 3.69 8.42 5.38
C ASP A 282 4.76 8.70 4.29
N HIS A 283 5.81 7.87 4.21
CA HIS A 283 6.83 7.96 3.17
C HIS A 283 6.68 6.83 2.15
N LEU A 284 7.03 7.11 0.89
CA LEU A 284 7.10 6.11 -0.18
C LEU A 284 8.56 5.78 -0.48
N TYR A 285 8.99 4.57 -0.14
CA TYR A 285 10.36 4.08 -0.30
C TYR A 285 10.42 2.56 -0.14
N ARG A 286 11.57 1.97 -0.43
CA ARG A 286 11.87 0.54 -0.24
C ARG A 286 13.23 0.42 0.41
N MET A 287 13.30 -0.22 1.57
CA MET A 287 14.54 -0.29 2.36
C MET A 287 14.62 -1.61 3.12
N ASP A 288 15.81 -2.20 3.13
CA ASP A 288 16.17 -3.26 4.07
C ASP A 288 16.66 -2.62 5.35
N TYR A 289 15.90 -2.78 6.43
CA TYR A 289 16.24 -2.16 7.70
C TYR A 289 17.40 -2.86 8.39
N MET A 290 17.74 -4.10 8.03
CA MET A 290 18.85 -4.78 8.68
C MET A 290 20.19 -4.20 8.28
N ASP A 291 20.36 -3.74 7.04
CA ASP A 291 21.58 -3.03 6.61
C ASP A 291 21.78 -1.75 7.45
N PHE A 292 20.68 -1.07 7.77
CA PHE A 292 20.66 0.13 8.62
C PHE A 292 20.97 -0.19 10.10
N VAL A 293 20.40 -1.28 10.63
CA VAL A 293 20.68 -1.76 12.01
C VAL A 293 22.12 -2.27 12.12
N GLU A 294 22.66 -2.92 11.09
CA GLU A 294 24.06 -3.37 11.07
C GLU A 294 25.02 -2.17 11.10
N LYS A 295 24.77 -1.13 10.29
CA LYS A 295 25.57 0.10 10.37
C LYS A 295 25.47 0.74 11.77
N HIS A 296 24.29 0.75 12.37
CA HIS A 296 24.09 1.25 13.74
C HIS A 296 24.98 0.51 14.76
N ARG A 297 24.99 -0.82 14.70
CA ARG A 297 25.82 -1.66 15.59
C ARG A 297 27.31 -1.53 15.31
N ASN A 298 27.71 -1.60 14.05
CA ASN A 298 29.12 -1.57 13.64
C ASN A 298 29.79 -0.24 13.97
N SER A 299 29.03 0.87 13.94
CA SER A 299 29.53 2.19 14.34
C SER A 299 29.50 2.44 15.86
N GLY A 300 28.97 1.50 16.65
CA GLY A 300 28.74 1.67 18.08
C GLY A 300 27.79 2.81 18.42
N ALA A 301 26.96 3.25 17.47
CA ALA A 301 26.09 4.40 17.61
C ALA A 301 25.07 4.22 18.72
N ASP A 302 24.72 5.30 19.41
CA ASP A 302 23.59 5.32 20.34
C ASP A 302 22.29 5.60 19.60
N ILE A 303 22.39 6.38 18.53
CA ILE A 303 21.32 6.72 17.60
C ILE A 303 21.89 6.73 16.19
N THR A 304 21.20 6.13 15.23
CA THR A 304 21.52 6.29 13.81
C THR A 304 20.32 6.84 13.06
N ILE A 305 20.56 7.78 12.16
CA ILE A 305 19.54 8.52 11.42
C ILE A 305 19.67 8.23 9.94
N SER A 306 18.61 7.73 9.33
CA SER A 306 18.58 7.57 7.88
C SER A 306 18.44 8.92 7.20
N CYS A 307 19.30 9.18 6.23
CA CYS A 307 19.40 10.44 5.53
C CYS A 307 19.45 10.23 4.02
N VAL A 308 18.91 11.19 3.27
CA VAL A 308 18.87 11.19 1.82
C VAL A 308 19.72 12.34 1.28
N PRO A 309 20.52 12.11 0.23
CA PRO A 309 21.32 13.16 -0.39
C PRO A 309 20.41 14.11 -1.18
N MET A 310 20.64 15.42 -1.05
CA MET A 310 19.79 16.47 -1.61
C MET A 310 20.60 17.49 -2.40
N ASP A 311 20.01 17.97 -3.49
CA ASP A 311 20.49 19.14 -4.23
C ASP A 311 19.99 20.46 -3.59
N ASP A 312 20.53 21.59 -4.04
CA ASP A 312 20.16 22.93 -3.55
C ASP A 312 18.66 23.25 -3.69
N SER A 313 17.98 22.68 -4.69
CA SER A 313 16.60 23.06 -5.04
C SER A 313 15.58 22.58 -4.01
N ARG A 314 15.86 21.45 -3.35
CA ARG A 314 14.96 20.82 -2.36
C ARG A 314 15.48 20.91 -0.92
N ALA A 315 16.77 21.22 -0.72
CA ALA A 315 17.39 21.15 0.60
C ALA A 315 16.69 22.04 1.66
N SER A 316 16.17 23.21 1.29
CA SER A 316 15.50 24.12 2.21
C SER A 316 14.12 23.64 2.71
N ASP A 317 13.57 22.58 2.12
CA ASP A 317 12.27 22.03 2.51
C ASP A 317 12.36 21.01 3.66
N TYR A 318 13.59 20.59 4.02
CA TYR A 318 13.85 19.52 4.97
C TYR A 318 14.77 19.93 6.12
N GLY A 319 14.81 19.09 7.17
CA GLY A 319 15.80 19.19 8.24
C GLY A 319 17.14 18.63 7.79
N LEU A 320 18.13 19.52 7.63
CA LEU A 320 19.48 19.19 7.19
C LEU A 320 20.40 18.83 8.35
N MET A 321 21.42 18.03 8.05
CA MET A 321 22.41 17.58 9.03
C MET A 321 23.83 17.91 8.56
N LYS A 322 24.65 18.34 9.52
CA LYS A 322 26.10 18.47 9.34
C LYS A 322 26.79 17.27 9.96
N ILE A 323 27.70 16.64 9.25
CA ILE A 323 28.47 15.48 9.72
C ILE A 323 29.96 15.78 9.76
N ASP A 324 30.69 15.00 10.57
CA ASP A 324 32.16 14.92 10.51
C ASP A 324 32.63 13.88 9.46
N ASP A 325 33.94 13.68 9.40
CA ASP A 325 34.63 12.74 8.50
C ASP A 325 34.37 11.25 8.82
N THR A 326 33.74 10.95 9.95
CA THR A 326 33.31 9.60 10.33
C THR A 326 31.82 9.34 10.07
N GLY A 327 31.07 10.38 9.67
CA GLY A 327 29.62 10.34 9.51
C GLY A 327 28.83 10.65 10.79
N ARG A 328 29.51 11.09 11.86
CA ARG A 328 28.84 11.50 13.10
C ARG A 328 28.14 12.83 12.89
N VAL A 329 26.91 12.94 13.36
CA VAL A 329 26.13 14.18 13.23
C VAL A 329 26.55 15.20 14.29
N LEU A 330 26.94 16.38 13.83
CA LEU A 330 27.40 17.50 14.65
C LEU A 330 26.28 18.52 14.92
N TYR A 331 25.54 18.87 13.86
CA TYR A 331 24.53 19.93 13.91
C TYR A 331 23.30 19.56 13.08
N PHE A 332 22.15 20.05 13.55
CA PHE A 332 20.87 19.96 12.87
C PHE A 332 20.38 21.36 12.58
N SER A 333 19.84 21.57 11.38
CA SER A 333 19.16 22.81 11.03
C SER A 333 17.84 22.48 10.34
N GLU A 334 16.74 22.92 10.92
CA GLU A 334 15.40 22.69 10.38
C GLU A 334 15.09 23.73 9.30
N LYS A 335 14.96 23.30 8.04
CA LYS A 335 14.60 24.13 6.88
C LYS A 335 15.45 25.40 6.74
N PRO A 336 16.80 25.26 6.71
CA PRO A 336 17.69 26.40 6.61
C PRO A 336 17.54 27.13 5.28
N LYS A 337 17.81 28.44 5.28
CA LYS A 337 17.72 29.30 4.09
C LYS A 337 18.94 30.21 4.00
N GLY A 338 19.26 30.64 2.78
CA GLY A 338 20.31 31.63 2.54
C GLY A 338 21.69 31.17 3.02
N ALA A 339 22.33 31.96 3.89
CA ALA A 339 23.65 31.64 4.42
C ALA A 339 23.65 30.37 5.30
N ASP A 340 22.57 30.14 6.05
CA ASP A 340 22.44 28.96 6.90
C ASP A 340 22.32 27.68 6.08
N LEU A 341 21.73 27.76 4.87
CA LEU A 341 21.68 26.61 3.95
C LEU A 341 23.08 26.23 3.51
N LYS A 342 23.86 27.18 2.99
CA LYS A 342 25.24 26.94 2.55
C LYS A 342 26.13 26.39 3.67
N ALA A 343 25.92 26.84 4.90
CA ALA A 343 26.66 26.34 6.06
C ALA A 343 26.44 24.83 6.32
N MET A 344 25.33 24.27 5.83
CA MET A 344 24.95 22.87 5.98
C MET A 344 25.49 21.94 4.88
N GLU A 345 26.24 22.44 3.89
CA GLU A 345 26.89 21.59 2.89
C GLU A 345 27.85 20.58 3.54
N VAL A 346 27.84 19.33 3.11
CA VAL A 346 28.71 18.25 3.61
C VAL A 346 29.38 17.54 2.46
N ASP A 347 30.50 16.89 2.74
CA ASP A 347 31.07 15.92 1.81
C ASP A 347 30.32 14.59 1.93
N THR A 348 29.35 14.38 1.04
CA THR A 348 28.54 13.15 1.04
C THR A 348 29.30 11.91 0.59
N SER A 349 30.51 12.05 0.04
CA SER A 349 31.38 10.90 -0.29
C SER A 349 31.82 10.12 0.95
N VAL A 350 31.88 10.80 2.12
CA VAL A 350 32.13 10.17 3.43
C VAL A 350 31.09 9.09 3.74
N LEU A 351 29.86 9.25 3.26
CA LEU A 351 28.78 8.28 3.47
C LEU A 351 28.65 7.24 2.35
N GLY A 352 29.52 7.30 1.33
CA GLY A 352 29.58 6.32 0.24
C GLY A 352 29.04 6.82 -1.11
N LEU A 353 28.70 8.11 -1.27
CA LEU A 353 28.36 8.66 -2.59
C LEU A 353 29.57 8.68 -3.52
N SER A 354 29.32 8.57 -4.83
CA SER A 354 30.34 8.83 -5.83
C SER A 354 30.80 10.29 -5.77
N ALA A 355 32.04 10.57 -6.17
CA ALA A 355 32.56 11.95 -6.16
C ALA A 355 31.79 12.90 -7.09
N GLU A 356 31.11 12.38 -8.11
CA GLU A 356 30.25 13.16 -9.01
C GLU A 356 28.92 13.47 -8.34
N ASP A 357 28.25 12.45 -7.78
CA ASP A 357 26.99 12.62 -7.08
C ASP A 357 27.15 13.53 -5.86
N ALA A 358 28.26 13.40 -5.13
CA ALA A 358 28.53 14.19 -3.94
C ALA A 358 28.62 15.69 -4.23
N LYS A 359 29.14 16.07 -5.39
CA LYS A 359 29.16 17.47 -5.84
C LYS A 359 27.77 17.98 -6.22
N SER A 360 26.94 17.12 -6.82
CA SER A 360 25.58 17.49 -7.23
C SER A 360 24.58 17.51 -6.08
N LYS A 361 24.84 16.73 -5.02
CA LYS A 361 24.00 16.57 -3.84
C LYS A 361 24.82 16.82 -2.56
N PRO A 362 25.21 18.07 -2.30
CA PRO A 362 26.09 18.41 -1.18
C PRO A 362 25.35 18.49 0.17
N TYR A 363 24.07 18.13 0.25
CA TYR A 363 23.31 18.14 1.50
C TYR A 363 22.79 16.76 1.86
N ILE A 364 22.56 16.53 3.15
CA ILE A 364 21.85 15.36 3.66
C ILE A 364 20.66 15.80 4.50
N ALA A 365 19.49 15.26 4.16
CA ALA A 365 18.24 15.54 4.87
C ALA A 365 17.78 14.31 5.65
N SER A 366 17.25 14.52 6.86
CA SER A 366 16.68 13.45 7.68
C SER A 366 15.41 12.90 7.05
N MET A 367 15.33 11.57 6.94
CA MET A 367 14.13 10.88 6.44
C MET A 367 13.08 10.65 7.52
N GLY A 368 13.30 11.08 8.76
CA GLY A 368 12.42 10.73 9.88
C GLY A 368 12.41 9.24 10.24
N ILE A 369 13.50 8.52 9.93
CA ILE A 369 13.70 7.10 10.21
C ILE A 369 14.95 6.96 11.09
N TYR A 370 14.81 6.30 12.24
CA TYR A 370 15.84 6.27 13.27
C TYR A 370 16.01 4.86 13.83
N VAL A 371 17.25 4.49 14.18
CA VAL A 371 17.54 3.35 15.05
C VAL A 371 18.10 3.89 16.36
N PHE A 372 17.54 3.43 17.47
CA PHE A 372 18.04 3.72 18.82
C PHE A 372 18.45 2.44 19.51
N LYS A 373 19.53 2.47 20.29
CA LYS A 373 19.69 1.50 21.37
C LYS A 373 18.51 1.63 22.33
N LYS A 374 17.91 0.50 22.73
CA LYS A 374 16.74 0.45 23.63
C LYS A 374 16.96 1.26 24.90
N GLU A 375 18.10 1.07 25.56
CA GLU A 375 18.44 1.73 26.83
C GLU A 375 18.57 3.25 26.66
N ILE A 376 19.15 3.68 25.54
CA ILE A 376 19.29 5.10 25.19
C ILE A 376 17.92 5.72 24.96
N LEU A 377 17.04 5.08 24.19
CA LEU A 377 15.68 5.59 23.97
C LEU A 377 14.92 5.76 25.29
N GLN A 378 14.98 4.77 26.17
CA GLN A 378 14.34 4.84 27.49
C GLN A 378 14.94 5.97 28.34
N LYS A 379 16.27 6.11 28.36
CA LYS A 379 16.97 7.18 29.07
C LYS A 379 16.54 8.56 28.58
N LEU A 380 16.50 8.74 27.26
CA LEU A 380 16.12 9.99 26.62
C LEU A 380 14.69 10.39 26.95
N LEU A 381 13.73 9.48 26.77
CA LEU A 381 12.31 9.80 26.92
C LEU A 381 11.82 9.89 28.37
N ARG A 382 12.45 9.17 29.32
CA ARG A 382 12.04 9.18 30.75
C ARG A 382 12.78 10.22 31.58
N TRP A 383 14.09 10.34 31.38
CA TRP A 383 14.95 11.03 32.34
C TRP A 383 15.57 12.28 31.75
N ARG A 384 16.14 12.21 30.53
CA ARG A 384 16.91 13.32 29.96
C ARG A 384 16.03 14.41 29.36
N TYR A 385 14.98 14.02 28.64
CA TYR A 385 14.06 14.90 27.91
C TYR A 385 12.58 14.49 28.14
N PRO A 386 12.09 14.50 29.40
CA PRO A 386 10.75 14.01 29.74
C PRO A 386 9.62 14.86 29.13
N THR A 387 9.87 16.13 28.83
CA THR A 387 8.89 17.08 28.30
C THR A 387 8.98 17.29 26.79
N ALA A 388 9.96 16.67 26.12
CA ALA A 388 10.15 16.86 24.69
C ALA A 388 9.04 16.16 23.89
N ASN A 389 8.48 16.82 22.90
CA ASN A 389 7.34 16.29 22.15
C ASN A 389 7.73 15.63 20.83
N ASP A 390 8.85 16.06 20.23
CA ASP A 390 9.23 15.61 18.88
C ASP A 390 10.65 15.07 18.76
N PHE A 391 10.79 13.99 17.98
CA PHE A 391 12.11 13.41 17.72
C PHE A 391 12.97 14.33 16.84
N GLY A 392 12.45 14.76 15.69
CA GLY A 392 13.23 15.47 14.69
C GLY A 392 13.69 16.86 15.10
N SER A 393 12.83 17.63 15.77
CA SER A 393 13.12 19.03 16.15
C SER A 393 13.70 19.20 17.55
N GLU A 394 13.52 18.24 18.46
CA GLU A 394 13.94 18.37 19.86
C GLU A 394 14.92 17.28 20.30
N ILE A 395 14.49 16.01 20.33
CA ILE A 395 15.31 14.92 20.88
C ILE A 395 16.62 14.74 20.09
N ILE A 396 16.53 14.66 18.76
CA ILE A 396 17.68 14.35 17.90
C ILE A 396 18.72 15.49 17.94
N PRO A 397 18.35 16.78 17.72
CA PRO A 397 19.30 17.89 17.82
C PRO A 397 19.95 18.01 19.20
N ALA A 398 19.21 17.74 20.27
CA ALA A 398 19.76 17.77 21.63
C ALA A 398 20.69 16.58 21.90
N SER A 399 20.35 15.38 21.43
CA SER A 399 21.16 14.18 21.59
C SER A 399 22.47 14.20 20.80
N ALA A 400 22.53 14.88 19.65
CA ALA A 400 23.75 14.99 18.83
C ALA A 400 24.95 15.56 19.59
N LYS A 401 24.71 16.41 20.60
CA LYS A 401 25.75 17.02 21.45
C LYS A 401 26.30 16.09 22.53
N GLU A 402 25.53 15.08 22.92
CA GLU A 402 25.80 14.27 24.13
C GLU A 402 26.03 12.79 23.85
N PHE A 403 25.49 12.27 22.74
CA PHE A 403 25.47 10.85 22.41
C PHE A 403 26.14 10.59 21.06
N ASN A 404 26.52 9.34 20.78
CA ASN A 404 27.03 8.97 19.47
C ASN A 404 25.89 8.87 18.45
N VAL A 405 25.62 9.98 17.76
CA VAL A 405 24.61 10.08 16.70
C VAL A 405 25.28 9.95 15.34
N GLN A 406 24.92 8.91 14.58
CA GLN A 406 25.52 8.59 13.29
C GLN A 406 24.53 8.78 12.13
N ALA A 407 25.01 9.25 10.99
CA ALA A 407 24.22 9.29 9.76
C ALA A 407 24.33 7.95 9.01
N TYR A 408 23.21 7.49 8.47
CA TYR A 408 23.14 6.39 7.50
C TYR A 408 22.59 6.96 6.21
N LEU A 409 23.34 6.81 5.13
CA LEU A 409 22.90 7.28 3.83
C LEU A 409 22.00 6.25 3.15
N PHE A 410 20.84 6.71 2.72
CA PHE A 410 19.92 6.00 1.85
C PHE A 410 19.94 6.64 0.47
N ASP A 411 20.46 5.91 -0.51
CA ASP A 411 20.61 6.35 -1.91
C ASP A 411 19.67 5.56 -2.83
N ASP A 412 18.37 5.74 -2.63
CA ASP A 412 17.32 5.21 -3.50
C ASP A 412 16.08 6.12 -3.41
N TYR A 413 15.00 5.79 -4.12
CA TYR A 413 13.78 6.57 -4.13
C TYR A 413 13.17 6.72 -2.73
N TRP A 414 12.98 7.98 -2.35
CA TRP A 414 12.24 8.38 -1.17
C TRP A 414 11.41 9.62 -1.47
N GLU A 415 10.15 9.62 -1.02
CA GLU A 415 9.27 10.77 -1.15
C GLU A 415 8.37 10.91 0.08
N ASP A 416 8.31 12.11 0.68
CA ASP A 416 7.36 12.46 1.74
C ASP A 416 5.99 12.78 1.11
N ILE A 417 5.04 11.85 1.23
CA ILE A 417 3.68 11.97 0.73
C ILE A 417 2.71 12.48 1.79
N GLY A 418 3.21 13.29 2.72
CA GLY A 418 2.47 13.89 3.82
C GLY A 418 1.63 15.13 3.49
N THR A 419 1.70 15.66 2.26
CA THR A 419 0.88 16.79 1.76
C THR A 419 0.05 16.37 0.55
N ILE A 420 -1.06 17.07 0.25
CA ILE A 420 -1.91 16.71 -0.92
C ILE A 420 -1.13 16.76 -2.24
N LYS A 421 -0.30 17.78 -2.44
CA LYS A 421 0.49 17.94 -3.66
C LYS A 421 1.51 16.81 -3.83
N SER A 422 2.36 16.57 -2.82
CA SER A 422 3.35 15.49 -2.90
C SER A 422 2.70 14.11 -3.00
N PHE A 423 1.60 13.89 -2.28
CA PHE A 423 0.80 12.68 -2.39
C PHE A 423 0.28 12.44 -3.81
N PHE A 424 -0.28 13.48 -4.44
CA PHE A 424 -0.83 13.40 -5.78
C PHE A 424 0.26 13.14 -6.82
N ASP A 425 1.33 13.94 -6.80
CA ASP A 425 2.45 13.83 -7.74
C ASP A 425 3.16 12.49 -7.63
N ALA A 426 3.44 12.00 -6.41
CA ALA A 426 4.09 10.72 -6.20
C ALA A 426 3.24 9.55 -6.71
N ASN A 427 1.91 9.62 -6.56
CA ASN A 427 1.02 8.61 -7.10
C ASN A 427 0.98 8.66 -8.62
N LEU A 428 0.78 9.83 -9.24
CA LEU A 428 0.80 9.92 -10.70
C LEU A 428 2.17 9.53 -11.29
N GLY A 429 3.26 9.81 -10.58
CA GLY A 429 4.62 9.40 -10.95
C GLY A 429 4.81 7.89 -11.09
N LEU A 430 3.95 7.07 -10.49
CA LEU A 430 3.94 5.61 -10.69
C LEU A 430 3.59 5.20 -12.12
N THR A 431 2.94 6.08 -12.87
CA THR A 431 2.52 5.82 -14.26
C THR A 431 3.61 6.10 -15.29
N ALA A 432 4.69 6.77 -14.88
CA ALA A 432 5.82 7.09 -15.75
C ALA A 432 6.54 5.81 -16.26
N GLN A 433 7.25 5.95 -17.38
CA GLN A 433 7.97 4.86 -18.04
C GLN A 433 9.44 5.25 -18.25
N PRO A 434 10.40 4.68 -17.50
CA PRO A 434 10.20 3.85 -16.30
C PRO A 434 9.75 4.69 -15.09
N PRO A 435 9.03 4.10 -14.11
CA PRO A 435 8.66 4.82 -12.89
C PRO A 435 9.85 4.94 -11.94
N LYS A 436 9.92 6.04 -11.19
CA LYS A 436 10.94 6.23 -10.15
C LYS A 436 10.77 5.26 -8.97
N PHE A 437 9.55 4.80 -8.73
CA PHE A 437 9.23 3.81 -7.71
C PHE A 437 8.24 2.78 -8.26
N SER A 438 8.46 1.51 -7.91
CA SER A 438 7.55 0.42 -8.24
C SER A 438 7.13 -0.32 -6.96
N PHE A 439 5.81 -0.54 -6.81
CA PHE A 439 5.29 -1.46 -5.78
C PHE A 439 5.67 -2.91 -6.07
N TYR A 440 5.83 -3.26 -7.35
CA TYR A 440 6.29 -4.57 -7.77
C TYR A 440 7.81 -4.68 -7.61
N ASP A 441 8.24 -5.76 -6.97
CA ASP A 441 9.61 -6.24 -6.90
C ASP A 441 9.54 -7.74 -6.62
N ALA A 442 10.36 -8.53 -7.31
CA ALA A 442 10.29 -9.99 -7.23
C ALA A 442 10.85 -10.54 -5.90
N VAL A 443 11.72 -9.79 -5.21
CA VAL A 443 12.43 -10.23 -4.02
C VAL A 443 11.83 -9.63 -2.76
N LYS A 444 11.54 -8.32 -2.76
CA LYS A 444 11.08 -7.57 -1.59
C LYS A 444 9.71 -6.92 -1.81
N PRO A 445 8.66 -7.61 -2.30
CA PRO A 445 7.41 -6.97 -2.71
C PRO A 445 6.78 -6.11 -1.59
N ILE A 446 6.01 -5.09 -1.99
CA ILE A 446 5.11 -4.42 -1.04
C ILE A 446 3.84 -5.26 -0.95
N PHE A 447 3.55 -5.75 0.25
CA PHE A 447 2.36 -6.53 0.57
C PHE A 447 1.14 -5.63 0.78
N THR A 448 -0.05 -6.18 0.55
CA THR A 448 -1.32 -5.53 0.92
C THR A 448 -2.42 -6.57 1.07
N SER A 449 -3.60 -6.15 1.49
CA SER A 449 -4.74 -7.03 1.75
C SER A 449 -5.14 -7.83 0.50
N PRO A 450 -5.18 -9.17 0.55
CA PRO A 450 -5.77 -9.97 -0.53
C PRO A 450 -7.28 -9.77 -0.53
N ARG A 451 -7.83 -9.25 -1.64
CA ARG A 451 -9.25 -8.87 -1.74
C ARG A 451 -10.09 -9.79 -2.63
N TYR A 452 -9.47 -10.76 -3.32
CA TYR A 452 -10.11 -11.69 -4.26
C TYR A 452 -11.09 -11.00 -5.22
N LEU A 453 -10.71 -9.81 -5.72
CA LEU A 453 -11.53 -9.08 -6.69
C LEU A 453 -11.41 -9.73 -8.07
N PRO A 454 -12.47 -9.68 -8.89
CA PRO A 454 -12.37 -10.13 -10.27
C PRO A 454 -11.35 -9.28 -11.05
N PRO A 455 -10.83 -9.79 -12.17
CA PRO A 455 -10.11 -8.97 -13.14
C PRO A 455 -10.97 -7.77 -13.58
N SER A 456 -10.30 -6.67 -13.93
CA SER A 456 -11.01 -5.47 -14.41
C SER A 456 -11.58 -5.69 -15.80
N LYS A 457 -12.82 -5.24 -16.00
CA LYS A 457 -13.53 -5.28 -17.27
C LYS A 457 -13.40 -3.92 -17.97
N ILE A 458 -12.80 -3.92 -19.15
CA ILE A 458 -12.54 -2.73 -19.96
C ILE A 458 -13.19 -2.92 -21.32
N GLU A 459 -14.18 -2.10 -21.64
CA GLU A 459 -14.96 -2.19 -22.89
C GLU A 459 -14.83 -0.89 -23.67
N LYS A 460 -14.23 -0.95 -24.87
CA LYS A 460 -14.09 0.20 -25.78
C LYS A 460 -13.40 1.44 -25.15
N CYS A 461 -12.47 1.24 -24.22
CA CYS A 461 -11.75 2.33 -23.57
C CYS A 461 -10.40 2.62 -24.25
N ARG A 462 -9.92 3.86 -24.13
CA ARG A 462 -8.53 4.24 -24.40
C ARG A 462 -7.81 4.51 -23.08
N VAL A 463 -6.71 3.80 -22.83
CA VAL A 463 -5.91 3.94 -21.60
C VAL A 463 -4.47 4.25 -21.99
N GLU A 464 -3.93 5.37 -21.52
CA GLU A 464 -2.61 5.90 -21.87
C GLU A 464 -1.88 6.31 -20.58
N ASP A 465 -0.64 5.86 -20.38
CA ASP A 465 0.19 6.18 -19.21
C ASP A 465 -0.59 6.09 -17.89
N SER A 466 -1.29 4.98 -17.65
CA SER A 466 -2.24 4.88 -16.54
C SER A 466 -2.23 3.50 -15.89
N ILE A 467 -2.56 3.44 -14.60
CA ILE A 467 -2.67 2.20 -13.84
C ILE A 467 -4.14 1.92 -13.54
N ILE A 468 -4.60 0.73 -13.93
CA ILE A 468 -5.95 0.23 -13.62
C ILE A 468 -5.82 -0.91 -12.61
N SER A 469 -6.35 -0.71 -11.40
CA SER A 469 -6.37 -1.73 -10.35
C SER A 469 -7.49 -2.76 -10.58
N HIS A 470 -7.60 -3.75 -9.70
CA HIS A 470 -8.54 -4.88 -9.83
C HIS A 470 -10.01 -4.49 -9.64
N GLY A 471 -10.90 -5.27 -10.25
CA GLY A 471 -12.34 -5.15 -10.08
C GLY A 471 -12.97 -3.90 -10.68
N CYS A 472 -12.29 -3.23 -11.62
CA CYS A 472 -12.84 -2.03 -12.25
C CYS A 472 -13.81 -2.39 -13.38
N PHE A 473 -14.83 -1.55 -13.59
CA PHE A 473 -15.75 -1.63 -14.71
C PHE A 473 -15.70 -0.32 -15.50
N LEU A 474 -15.03 -0.36 -16.65
CA LEU A 474 -14.76 0.80 -17.50
C LEU A 474 -15.44 0.59 -18.84
N ARG A 475 -16.31 1.51 -19.25
CA ARG A 475 -17.04 1.43 -20.52
C ARG A 475 -16.89 2.72 -21.30
N ASP A 476 -16.42 2.61 -22.54
CA ASP A 476 -16.39 3.68 -23.54
C ASP A 476 -15.85 5.01 -22.96
N CYS A 477 -14.67 4.94 -22.35
CA CYS A 477 -14.06 6.07 -21.64
C CYS A 477 -12.58 6.23 -22.01
N SER A 478 -12.05 7.44 -21.78
CA SER A 478 -10.64 7.77 -22.01
C SER A 478 -9.94 8.04 -20.67
N ILE A 479 -8.79 7.42 -20.45
CA ILE A 479 -8.01 7.55 -19.21
C ILE A 479 -6.57 7.84 -19.59
N LYS A 480 -6.05 8.99 -19.18
CA LYS A 480 -4.69 9.42 -19.48
C LYS A 480 -3.96 9.89 -18.23
N HIS A 481 -2.71 9.47 -18.04
CA HIS A 481 -1.87 9.89 -16.91
C HIS A 481 -2.62 9.83 -15.57
N SER A 482 -3.22 8.67 -15.27
CA SER A 482 -4.19 8.53 -14.17
C SER A 482 -4.08 7.18 -13.46
N ILE A 483 -4.53 7.15 -12.22
CA ILE A 483 -4.66 5.91 -11.43
C ILE A 483 -6.13 5.65 -11.15
N VAL A 484 -6.60 4.47 -11.55
CA VAL A 484 -7.94 3.98 -11.26
C VAL A 484 -7.86 2.86 -10.24
N GLY A 485 -8.21 3.19 -9.00
CA GLY A 485 -8.13 2.28 -7.86
C GLY A 485 -9.21 1.20 -7.86
N ILE A 486 -9.09 0.25 -6.92
CA ILE A 486 -9.95 -0.93 -6.86
C ILE A 486 -11.46 -0.63 -6.94
N ARG A 487 -12.21 -1.50 -7.62
CA ARG A 487 -13.69 -1.43 -7.73
C ARG A 487 -14.24 -0.16 -8.38
N SER A 488 -13.41 0.59 -9.09
CA SER A 488 -13.85 1.82 -9.74
C SER A 488 -14.83 1.51 -10.87
N GLN A 489 -15.83 2.37 -11.01
CA GLN A 489 -16.81 2.30 -12.09
C GLN A 489 -16.79 3.61 -12.87
N MET A 490 -16.75 3.50 -14.19
CA MET A 490 -16.83 4.64 -15.10
C MET A 490 -17.85 4.35 -16.20
N ALA A 491 -18.80 5.26 -16.37
CA ALA A 491 -19.77 5.21 -17.46
C ALA A 491 -19.23 5.82 -18.77
N SER A 492 -19.97 5.56 -19.85
CA SER A 492 -19.62 5.95 -21.22
C SER A 492 -19.48 7.45 -21.42
N GLY A 493 -18.60 7.83 -22.35
CA GLY A 493 -18.33 9.22 -22.73
C GLY A 493 -17.46 10.00 -21.74
N SER A 494 -17.01 9.37 -20.65
CA SER A 494 -16.23 10.03 -19.61
C SER A 494 -14.73 10.00 -19.88
N ALA A 495 -14.02 11.05 -19.45
CA ALA A 495 -12.58 11.20 -19.60
C ALA A 495 -11.91 11.59 -18.27
N LEU A 496 -10.84 10.87 -17.92
CA LEU A 496 -9.93 11.21 -16.83
C LEU A 496 -8.57 11.62 -17.41
N LYS A 497 -8.03 12.71 -16.91
CA LYS A 497 -6.66 13.15 -17.19
C LYS A 497 -6.00 13.58 -15.88
N ASP A 498 -4.75 13.23 -15.61
CA ASP A 498 -4.06 13.70 -14.39
C ASP A 498 -4.95 13.47 -13.15
N THR A 499 -5.48 12.26 -12.96
CA THR A 499 -6.50 11.99 -11.95
C THR A 499 -6.18 10.74 -11.14
N MET A 500 -6.34 10.85 -9.83
CA MET A 500 -6.23 9.72 -8.91
C MET A 500 -7.62 9.35 -8.37
N MET A 501 -8.23 8.32 -8.94
CA MET A 501 -9.47 7.74 -8.43
C MET A 501 -9.14 6.64 -7.41
N LEU A 502 -9.44 6.87 -6.13
CA LEU A 502 -9.12 5.92 -5.07
C LEU A 502 -9.98 4.66 -5.16
N GLY A 503 -11.17 4.73 -5.76
CA GLY A 503 -12.05 3.59 -6.06
C GLY A 503 -13.18 3.39 -5.05
N ALA A 504 -13.56 2.14 -4.76
CA ALA A 504 -14.69 1.85 -3.87
C ALA A 504 -14.43 0.74 -2.84
N ASP A 505 -15.08 0.86 -1.67
CA ASP A 505 -15.03 -0.09 -0.57
C ASP A 505 -15.90 -1.33 -0.82
N TYR A 506 -16.91 -1.23 -1.68
CA TYR A 506 -17.86 -2.28 -2.06
C TYR A 506 -18.43 -2.02 -3.47
N TYR A 507 -19.16 -3.00 -4.03
CA TYR A 507 -19.95 -2.82 -5.26
C TYR A 507 -21.40 -2.55 -4.92
N GLU A 508 -22.06 -1.70 -5.71
CA GLU A 508 -23.52 -1.65 -5.78
C GLU A 508 -23.98 -2.68 -6.81
N THR A 509 -24.98 -3.48 -6.47
CA THR A 509 -25.62 -4.42 -7.40
C THR A 509 -26.34 -3.66 -8.51
N ASP A 510 -26.57 -4.32 -9.66
CA ASP A 510 -27.28 -3.71 -10.77
C ASP A 510 -28.70 -3.26 -10.37
N ALA A 511 -29.37 -4.00 -9.49
CA ALA A 511 -30.68 -3.66 -8.94
C ALA A 511 -30.62 -2.38 -8.06
N GLU A 512 -29.64 -2.27 -7.16
CA GLU A 512 -29.43 -1.07 -6.35
C GLU A 512 -29.11 0.15 -7.22
N ARG A 513 -28.26 -0.02 -8.24
CA ARG A 513 -27.93 1.07 -9.17
C ARG A 513 -29.16 1.52 -9.95
N ALA A 514 -29.96 0.59 -10.46
CA ALA A 514 -31.20 0.90 -11.17
C ALA A 514 -32.21 1.63 -10.27
N ALA A 515 -32.37 1.18 -9.01
CA ALA A 515 -33.23 1.84 -8.04
C ALA A 515 -32.77 3.27 -7.72
N LEU A 516 -31.47 3.47 -7.48
CA LEU A 516 -30.90 4.81 -7.25
C LEU A 516 -31.17 5.74 -8.43
N ILE A 517 -30.94 5.27 -9.66
CA ILE A 517 -31.19 6.06 -10.86
C ILE A 517 -32.69 6.39 -11.01
N ALA A 518 -33.58 5.43 -10.74
CA ALA A 518 -35.03 5.64 -10.77
C ALA A 518 -35.49 6.67 -9.72
N GLU A 519 -34.82 6.74 -8.57
CA GLU A 519 -35.04 7.75 -7.53
C GLU A 519 -34.34 9.11 -7.83
N GLY A 520 -33.68 9.26 -8.97
CA GLY A 520 -32.93 10.47 -9.32
C GLY A 520 -31.62 10.65 -8.53
N LYS A 521 -31.13 9.60 -7.87
CA LYS A 521 -29.86 9.58 -7.12
C LYS A 521 -28.70 9.11 -8.00
N VAL A 522 -27.49 9.43 -7.58
CA VAL A 522 -26.25 9.09 -8.31
C VAL A 522 -25.61 7.82 -7.75
N PRO A 523 -25.35 6.78 -8.55
CA PRO A 523 -24.62 5.59 -8.10
C PRO A 523 -23.13 5.88 -7.83
N ILE A 524 -22.43 4.96 -7.18
CA ILE A 524 -20.98 5.07 -6.94
C ILE A 524 -20.22 5.02 -8.27
N GLY A 525 -19.18 5.86 -8.37
CA GLY A 525 -18.30 5.97 -9.52
C GLY A 525 -18.50 7.26 -10.31
N VAL A 526 -17.99 7.25 -11.54
CA VAL A 526 -18.08 8.37 -12.48
C VAL A 526 -19.25 8.15 -13.43
N GLY A 527 -20.19 9.09 -13.44
CA GLY A 527 -21.34 9.15 -14.35
C GLY A 527 -20.94 9.32 -15.81
N ALA A 528 -21.92 9.43 -16.70
CA ALA A 528 -21.67 9.51 -18.13
C ALA A 528 -21.22 10.91 -18.56
N ASN A 529 -20.43 11.00 -19.63
CA ASN A 529 -20.01 12.26 -20.26
C ASN A 529 -19.28 13.24 -19.32
N CYS A 530 -18.54 12.74 -18.34
CA CYS A 530 -17.78 13.57 -17.41
C CYS A 530 -16.38 13.92 -17.97
N LYS A 531 -15.88 15.11 -17.68
CA LYS A 531 -14.50 15.51 -17.99
C LYS A 531 -13.80 15.91 -16.71
N ILE A 532 -12.85 15.11 -16.26
CA ILE A 532 -12.19 15.30 -14.97
C ILE A 532 -10.68 15.40 -15.18
N SER A 533 -10.09 16.48 -14.68
CA SER A 533 -8.66 16.73 -14.74
C SER A 533 -8.10 17.28 -13.43
N ASN A 534 -6.84 16.93 -13.13
CA ASN A 534 -6.10 17.41 -11.95
C ASN A 534 -6.87 17.20 -10.63
N CYS A 535 -7.32 15.96 -10.41
CA CYS A 535 -8.29 15.65 -9.37
C CYS A 535 -7.95 14.38 -8.58
N ILE A 536 -8.27 14.37 -7.29
CA ILE A 536 -8.34 13.17 -6.46
C ILE A 536 -9.82 12.86 -6.19
N ILE A 537 -10.25 11.66 -6.58
CA ILE A 537 -11.60 11.16 -6.31
C ILE A 537 -11.51 10.13 -5.18
N ASP A 538 -11.95 10.49 -3.97
CA ASP A 538 -11.87 9.59 -2.81
C ASP A 538 -12.92 8.45 -2.88
N LYS A 539 -12.81 7.49 -1.95
CA LYS A 539 -13.58 6.26 -1.91
C LYS A 539 -15.09 6.51 -1.92
N ASN A 540 -15.80 5.72 -2.73
CA ASN A 540 -17.26 5.72 -2.82
C ASN A 540 -17.89 7.06 -3.23
N ALA A 541 -17.12 7.95 -3.86
CA ALA A 541 -17.69 9.17 -4.44
C ALA A 541 -18.72 8.82 -5.53
N ARG A 542 -19.75 9.66 -5.63
CA ARG A 542 -20.87 9.54 -6.57
C ARG A 542 -20.86 10.76 -7.48
N ILE A 543 -20.27 10.64 -8.66
CA ILE A 543 -20.15 11.77 -9.60
C ILE A 543 -21.25 11.65 -10.64
N GLY A 544 -22.15 12.62 -10.69
CA GLY A 544 -23.28 12.65 -11.62
C GLY A 544 -22.83 12.77 -13.08
N SER A 545 -23.76 12.57 -14.02
CA SER A 545 -23.48 12.71 -15.45
C SER A 545 -23.21 14.16 -15.85
N ASN A 546 -22.45 14.37 -16.92
CA ASN A 546 -22.08 15.67 -17.47
C ASN A 546 -21.31 16.58 -16.49
N VAL A 547 -20.64 16.01 -15.50
CA VAL A 547 -19.81 16.78 -14.55
C VAL A 547 -18.47 17.14 -15.20
N VAL A 548 -18.05 18.39 -15.01
CA VAL A 548 -16.73 18.88 -15.43
C VAL A 548 -15.94 19.30 -14.19
N ILE A 549 -14.75 18.74 -14.01
CA ILE A 549 -13.82 19.12 -12.94
C ILE A 549 -12.52 19.52 -13.62
N ALA A 550 -12.25 20.81 -13.66
CA ALA A 550 -11.07 21.35 -14.33
C ALA A 550 -10.37 22.45 -13.53
N ASN A 551 -11.03 23.05 -12.52
CA ASN A 551 -10.50 24.18 -11.77
C ASN A 551 -9.96 25.29 -12.70
N ALA A 552 -10.79 25.70 -13.67
CA ALA A 552 -10.38 26.60 -14.76
C ALA A 552 -9.86 27.97 -14.25
N ASP A 553 -10.34 28.41 -13.08
CA ASP A 553 -9.92 29.65 -12.42
C ASP A 553 -8.58 29.51 -11.67
N ASN A 554 -7.94 28.33 -11.71
CA ASN A 554 -6.67 28.03 -11.03
C ASN A 554 -6.68 28.33 -9.53
N VAL A 555 -7.81 28.07 -8.87
CA VAL A 555 -7.97 28.27 -7.42
C VAL A 555 -6.97 27.38 -6.69
N GLN A 556 -6.18 27.94 -5.77
CA GLN A 556 -5.17 27.18 -5.03
C GLN A 556 -5.75 26.47 -3.80
N GLU A 557 -6.60 27.18 -3.06
CA GLU A 557 -7.17 26.70 -1.80
C GLU A 557 -8.66 27.03 -1.74
N ALA A 558 -9.50 26.03 -1.52
CA ALA A 558 -10.94 26.25 -1.33
C ALA A 558 -11.57 25.19 -0.42
N GLU A 559 -12.49 25.63 0.43
CA GLU A 559 -13.26 24.76 1.32
C GLU A 559 -14.73 24.73 0.89
N ARG A 560 -15.12 23.68 0.17
CA ARG A 560 -16.46 23.52 -0.39
C ARG A 560 -17.09 22.22 0.12
N ALA A 561 -16.92 21.97 1.41
CA ALA A 561 -17.32 20.71 2.06
C ALA A 561 -18.80 20.39 1.89
N SER A 562 -19.67 21.40 1.90
CA SER A 562 -21.12 21.28 1.65
C SER A 562 -21.45 20.85 0.22
N GLN A 563 -20.57 21.17 -0.73
CA GLN A 563 -20.66 20.76 -2.14
C GLN A 563 -19.86 19.46 -2.41
N GLY A 564 -19.25 18.87 -1.38
CA GLY A 564 -18.62 17.56 -1.49
C GLY A 564 -17.16 17.55 -1.95
N TYR A 565 -16.47 18.70 -1.99
CA TYR A 565 -15.06 18.78 -2.41
C TYR A 565 -14.25 19.84 -1.65
N TYR A 566 -12.94 19.77 -1.81
CA TYR A 566 -11.96 20.80 -1.42
C TYR A 566 -11.02 21.06 -2.60
N ILE A 567 -10.33 22.19 -2.57
CA ILE A 567 -9.17 22.45 -3.43
C ILE A 567 -7.97 22.68 -2.51
N ARG A 568 -6.88 21.96 -2.77
CA ARG A 568 -5.60 22.04 -2.04
C ARG A 568 -4.46 22.07 -3.03
N SER A 569 -3.62 23.10 -2.99
CA SER A 569 -2.51 23.30 -3.93
C SER A 569 -2.93 23.17 -5.40
N GLY A 570 -4.11 23.71 -5.75
CA GLY A 570 -4.66 23.65 -7.11
C GLY A 570 -5.35 22.33 -7.50
N ILE A 571 -5.28 21.31 -6.64
CA ILE A 571 -5.83 19.97 -6.90
C ILE A 571 -7.23 19.86 -6.29
N VAL A 572 -8.21 19.47 -7.09
CA VAL A 572 -9.58 19.23 -6.62
C VAL A 572 -9.64 17.87 -5.92
N VAL A 573 -10.13 17.84 -4.68
CA VAL A 573 -10.28 16.60 -3.89
C VAL A 573 -11.77 16.36 -3.61
N ILE A 574 -12.37 15.39 -4.31
CA ILE A 574 -13.74 14.93 -4.06
C ILE A 574 -13.75 14.04 -2.81
N LEU A 575 -14.64 14.34 -1.88
CA LEU A 575 -14.68 13.71 -0.56
C LEU A 575 -15.19 12.26 -0.60
N LYS A 576 -14.76 11.47 0.39
CA LYS A 576 -15.32 10.14 0.63
C LYS A 576 -16.85 10.19 0.79
N ASN A 577 -17.56 9.31 0.09
CA ASN A 577 -19.02 9.18 0.13
C ASN A 577 -19.79 10.46 -0.29
N SER A 578 -19.14 11.47 -0.88
CA SER A 578 -19.86 12.65 -1.37
C SER A 578 -20.58 12.37 -2.68
N THR A 579 -21.55 13.22 -2.98
CA THR A 579 -22.24 13.25 -4.28
C THR A 579 -21.98 14.58 -4.95
N ILE A 580 -21.53 14.54 -6.20
CA ILE A 580 -21.44 15.71 -7.08
C ILE A 580 -22.63 15.64 -8.03
N ALA A 581 -23.46 16.68 -8.02
CA ALA A 581 -24.70 16.70 -8.79
C ALA A 581 -24.42 16.64 -10.30
N PRO A 582 -25.32 16.06 -11.11
CA PRO A 582 -25.19 16.08 -12.56
C PRO A 582 -25.03 17.51 -13.12
N GLY A 583 -24.20 17.68 -14.15
CA GLY A 583 -23.97 18.98 -14.79
C GLY A 583 -23.11 19.97 -14.00
N THR A 584 -22.60 19.60 -12.82
CA THR A 584 -21.75 20.50 -12.00
C THR A 584 -20.44 20.80 -12.71
N VAL A 585 -19.99 22.06 -12.67
CA VAL A 585 -18.68 22.51 -13.11
C VAL A 585 -17.88 22.98 -11.91
N ILE A 586 -16.67 22.42 -11.72
CA ILE A 586 -15.74 22.71 -10.61
C ILE A 586 -14.42 23.24 -11.15
#